data_AF-A0A6M0J1R3-F1
#
_entry.id   AF-A0A6M0J1R3-F1
#
_cell.length_a   1.000
_cell.length_b   1.000
_cell.length_c   1.000
_cell.angle_alpha   90.00
_cell.angle_beta   90.00
_cell.angle_gamma   90.00
#
_symmetry.space_group_name_H-M   'P 1'
#
loop_
_entity.id
_entity.type
_entity.pdbx_description
1 polymer ?
#
loop_
_entity_poly.entity_id
_entity_poly.type
_entity_poly.pdbx_seq_one_letter_code
_entity_poly.pdbx_strand_id
1 'polypeptide(L)'
;MSSLSENAQEIAERIRGHWGVENKVHYVRDVTQGEDASRIRTTPLTQIFALARNFTLNLYRTNMFENMAQAQRLCSFGLDTLKQLFRIK
;
A
#
# COMPACT_ATOMS: atom_id res chain seq x y z
N MET A 1 11.44 19.24 15.54
CA MET A 1 11.13 20.19 14.46
C MET A 1 12.46 20.73 13.95
N SER A 2 12.77 20.54 12.67
CA SER A 2 14.07 20.96 12.11
C SER A 2 14.12 22.49 11.95
N SER A 3 15.31 23.05 12.11
CA SER A 3 15.64 24.48 11.99
C SER A 3 15.74 24.96 10.54
N LEU A 4 14.88 24.44 9.65
CA LEU A 4 14.91 24.78 8.23
C LEU A 4 14.28 26.16 8.03
N SER A 5 15.05 27.11 7.49
CA SER A 5 14.55 28.42 7.07
C SER A 5 13.85 28.30 5.72
N GLU A 6 12.68 27.68 5.71
CA GLU A 6 11.88 27.47 4.51
C GLU A 6 10.72 28.46 4.50
N ASN A 7 10.41 29.02 3.32
CA ASN A 7 9.27 29.92 3.19
C ASN A 7 7.94 29.15 3.21
N ALA A 8 6.82 29.86 3.39
CA ALA A 8 5.50 29.24 3.52
C ALA A 8 5.11 28.37 2.30
N GLN A 9 5.55 28.73 1.09
CA GLN A 9 5.26 27.97 -0.12
C GLN A 9 6.01 26.63 -0.13
N GLU A 10 7.29 26.64 0.20
CA GLU A 10 8.12 25.42 0.29
C GLU A 10 7.57 24.45 1.34
N ILE A 11 7.09 24.98 2.47
CA ILE A 11 6.43 24.19 3.51
C ILE A 11 5.15 23.55 2.99
N ALA A 12 4.30 24.31 2.30
CA ALA A 12 3.05 23.79 1.74
C ALA A 12 3.29 22.69 0.69
N GLU A 13 4.30 22.85 -0.17
CA GLU A 13 4.68 21.84 -1.17
C GLU A 13 5.17 20.54 -0.51
N ARG A 14 6.02 20.66 0.50
CA ARG A 14 6.54 19.50 1.24
C ARG A 14 5.44 18.78 2.03
N ILE A 15 4.51 19.52 2.65
CA ILE A 15 3.32 18.94 3.28
C ILE A 15 2.50 18.16 2.26
N ARG A 16 2.20 18.75 1.09
CA ARG A 16 1.46 18.05 0.01
C ARG A 16 2.20 16.81 -0.48
N GLY A 17 3.51 16.87 -0.63
CA GLY A 17 4.35 15.72 -0.99
C GLY A 17 4.26 14.59 0.04
N HIS A 18 4.31 14.93 1.32
CA HIS A 18 4.17 13.99 2.42
C HIS A 18 2.79 13.31 2.41
N TRP A 19 1.71 14.07 2.25
CA TRP A 19 0.35 13.52 2.11
C TRP A 19 0.20 12.60 0.88
N GLY A 20 0.95 12.87 -0.18
CA GLY A 20 1.00 12.00 -1.36
C GLY A 20 1.55 10.60 -1.03
N VAL A 21 2.52 10.49 -0.12
CA VAL A 21 3.04 9.20 0.36
C VAL A 21 2.03 8.51 1.26
N GLU A 22 1.46 9.26 2.22
CA GLU A 22 0.44 8.78 3.15
C GLU A 22 -0.76 8.14 2.41
N ASN A 23 -1.29 8.86 1.42
CA ASN A 23 -2.42 8.38 0.63
C ASN A 23 -2.09 7.16 -0.24
N LYS A 24 -0.86 7.04 -0.74
CA LYS A 24 -0.47 5.94 -1.65
C LYS A 24 -0.03 4.67 -0.91
N VAL A 25 0.43 4.79 0.33
CA VAL A 25 0.98 3.68 1.11
C VAL A 25 0.10 3.36 2.31
N HIS A 26 -0.03 4.31 3.24
CA HIS A 26 -0.69 4.08 4.52
C HIS A 26 -2.19 3.86 4.36
N TYR A 27 -2.89 4.80 3.72
CA TYR A 27 -4.33 4.66 3.48
C TYR A 27 -4.70 3.36 2.74
N VAL A 28 -3.89 2.97 1.74
CA VAL A 28 -4.13 1.73 1.00
C VAL A 28 -3.96 0.50 1.90
N ARG A 29 -2.93 0.45 2.74
CA ARG A 29 -2.73 -0.67 3.67
C ARG A 29 -3.83 -0.75 4.72
N ASP A 30 -4.10 0.39 5.36
CA ASP A 30 -4.98 0.50 6.50
C ASP A 30 -6.43 0.20 6.10
N VAL A 31 -6.89 0.84 5.02
CA VAL A 31 -8.28 0.76 4.57
C VAL A 31 -8.47 -0.27 3.47
N THR A 32 -7.70 -0.21 2.38
CA THR A 32 -7.96 -1.09 1.20
C THR A 32 -7.59 -2.54 1.50
N GLN A 33 -6.43 -2.77 2.12
CA GLN A 33 -5.99 -4.11 2.54
C GLN A 33 -6.45 -4.48 3.97
N GLY A 34 -7.25 -3.62 4.61
CA GLY A 34 -7.90 -3.88 5.89
C GLY A 34 -6.93 -4.14 7.05
N GLU A 35 -5.78 -3.48 7.07
CA GLU A 35 -4.83 -3.61 8.19
C GLU A 35 -5.45 -3.15 9.51
N ASP A 36 -6.16 -2.02 9.54
CA ASP A 36 -6.82 -1.50 10.75
C ASP A 36 -7.93 -2.43 11.26
N ALA A 37 -8.66 -3.05 10.33
CA ALA A 37 -9.73 -3.99 10.66
C ALA A 37 -9.20 -5.37 11.10
N SER A 38 -7.90 -5.64 10.94
CA SER A 38 -7.29 -6.93 11.22
C SER A 38 -7.33 -7.27 12.72
N ARG A 39 -7.88 -8.44 13.05
CA ARG A 39 -7.92 -8.96 14.44
C ARG A 39 -6.78 -9.90 14.78
N ILE A 40 -5.79 -10.04 13.90
CA ILE A 40 -4.61 -10.87 14.16
C ILE A 40 -3.82 -10.26 15.32
N ARG A 41 -3.65 -11.02 16.41
CA ARG A 41 -2.90 -10.60 17.62
C ARG A 41 -1.83 -11.61 18.04
N THR A 42 -1.62 -12.65 17.24
CA THR A 42 -0.62 -13.68 17.50
C THR A 42 0.71 -13.29 16.88
N THR A 43 1.78 -13.28 17.67
CA THR A 43 3.15 -13.16 17.17
C THR A 43 3.62 -14.54 16.66
N PRO A 44 4.27 -14.65 15.48
CA PRO A 44 4.73 -13.58 14.59
C PRO A 44 3.77 -13.23 13.44
N LEU A 45 2.50 -13.65 13.51
CA LEU A 45 1.55 -13.48 12.40
C LEU A 45 1.28 -12.01 12.08
N THR A 46 1.32 -11.11 13.07
CA THR A 46 1.18 -9.67 12.84
C THR A 46 2.28 -9.13 11.91
N GLN A 47 3.54 -9.52 12.13
CA GLN A 47 4.66 -9.13 11.27
C GLN A 47 4.59 -9.77 9.89
N ILE A 48 4.24 -11.06 9.84
CA ILE A 48 4.11 -11.80 8.58
C ILE A 48 3.03 -11.16 7.69
N PHE A 49 1.89 -10.79 8.26
CA PHE A 49 0.82 -10.13 7.50
C PHE A 49 1.18 -8.72 7.06
N ALA A 50 1.93 -7.96 7.86
CA ALA A 50 2.46 -6.67 7.43
C ALA A 50 3.40 -6.83 6.22
N LEU A 51 4.29 -7.84 6.24
CA LEU A 51 5.16 -8.17 5.11
C LEU A 51 4.34 -8.59 3.87
N ALA A 52 3.34 -9.46 4.04
CA ALA A 52 2.49 -9.92 2.96
C ALA A 52 1.74 -8.76 2.28
N ARG A 53 1.16 -7.84 3.05
CA ARG A 53 0.49 -6.63 2.53
C ARG A 53 1.42 -5.78 1.68
N ASN A 54 2.63 -5.50 2.19
CA ASN A 54 3.66 -4.76 1.45
C ASN A 54 4.07 -5.47 0.16
N PHE A 55 4.27 -6.80 0.23
CA PHE A 55 4.60 -7.61 -0.93
C PHE A 55 3.51 -7.54 -2.00
N THR A 56 2.24 -7.70 -1.61
CA THR A 56 1.08 -7.58 -2.50
C THR A 56 0.99 -6.20 -3.15
N LEU A 57 1.22 -5.11 -2.41
CA LEU A 57 1.21 -3.76 -3.00
C LEU A 57 2.32 -3.55 -4.04
N ASN A 58 3.52 -4.04 -3.74
CA ASN A 58 4.62 -3.97 -4.71
C ASN A 58 4.32 -4.80 -5.95
N LEU A 59 3.69 -5.97 -5.78
CA LEU A 59 3.26 -6.79 -6.91
C LEU A 59 2.24 -6.06 -7.79
N TYR A 60 1.26 -5.37 -7.19
CA TYR A 60 0.28 -4.57 -7.95
C TYR A 60 0.95 -3.44 -8.72
N ARG A 61 1.87 -2.70 -8.08
CA ARG A 61 2.60 -1.59 -8.72
C ARG A 61 3.49 -2.07 -9.86
N THR A 62 4.20 -3.18 -9.69
CA THR A 62 5.05 -3.77 -10.74
C THR A 62 4.24 -4.22 -11.95
N ASN A 63 2.96 -4.56 -11.75
CA ASN A 63 2.03 -4.90 -12.83
C ASN A 63 1.20 -3.71 -13.31
N MET A 64 1.66 -2.48 -13.02
CA MET A 64 1.10 -1.23 -13.53
C MET A 64 -0.37 -0.98 -13.13
N PHE A 65 -0.83 -1.58 -12.03
CA PHE A 65 -2.14 -1.22 -11.49
C PHE A 65 -2.09 0.20 -10.91
N GLU A 66 -2.95 1.08 -11.42
CA GLU A 66 -3.08 2.45 -10.91
C GLU A 66 -4.03 2.52 -9.69
N ASN A 67 -5.03 1.65 -9.64
CA ASN A 67 -6.01 1.57 -8.55
C ASN A 67 -5.83 0.29 -7.73
N MET A 68 -5.32 0.43 -6.51
CA MET A 68 -5.03 -0.70 -5.63
C MET A 68 -6.29 -1.45 -5.17
N ALA A 69 -7.42 -0.75 -5.01
CA ALA A 69 -8.68 -1.39 -4.65
C ALA A 69 -9.23 -2.24 -5.82
N GLN A 70 -9.08 -1.77 -7.05
CA GLN A 70 -9.41 -2.55 -8.24
C GLN A 70 -8.49 -3.77 -8.38
N ALA A 71 -7.17 -3.58 -8.22
CA ALA A 71 -6.20 -4.66 -8.25
C ALA A 71 -6.56 -5.76 -7.24
N GLN A 72 -6.85 -5.38 -5.99
CA GLN A 72 -7.28 -6.32 -4.95
C GLN A 72 -8.53 -7.10 -5.37
N ARG A 73 -9.59 -6.43 -5.86
CA ARG A 73 -10.81 -7.11 -6.30
C ARG A 73 -10.57 -8.11 -7.44
N LEU A 74 -9.76 -7.74 -8.42
CA LEU A 74 -9.40 -8.64 -9.53
C LEU A 74 -8.61 -9.85 -9.03
N CYS A 75 -7.65 -9.65 -8.13
CA CYS A 75 -6.81 -10.72 -7.60
C CYS A 75 -7.53 -11.62 -6.58
N SER A 76 -8.53 -11.11 -5.87
CA SER A 76 -9.30 -11.89 -4.91
C SER A 76 -10.15 -12.98 -5.56
N PHE A 77 -10.56 -12.80 -6.83
CA PHE A 77 -11.49 -13.70 -7.50
C PHE A 77 -11.03 -14.18 -8.89
N GLY A 78 -9.93 -13.66 -9.42
CA GLY A 78 -9.41 -13.99 -10.75
C GLY A 78 -8.22 -14.94 -10.71
N LEU A 79 -8.46 -16.24 -10.93
CA LEU A 79 -7.38 -17.25 -11.03
C LEU A 79 -6.40 -16.94 -12.16
N ASP A 80 -6.89 -16.44 -13.30
CA ASP A 80 -6.03 -16.08 -14.43
C ASP A 80 -5.15 -14.87 -14.10
N THR A 81 -5.70 -13.88 -13.39
CA THR A 81 -4.94 -12.73 -12.88
C THR A 81 -3.85 -13.17 -11.91
N LEU A 82 -4.15 -14.10 -11.00
CA LEU A 82 -3.15 -14.67 -10.08
C LEU A 82 -2.06 -15.43 -10.84
N LYS A 83 -2.41 -16.26 -11.82
CA LYS A 83 -1.43 -16.97 -12.66
C LYS A 83 -0.51 -16.01 -13.40
N GLN A 84 -1.06 -14.94 -14.00
CA GLN A 84 -0.29 -13.91 -14.68
C GLN A 84 0.66 -13.18 -13.71
N LEU A 85 0.15 -12.78 -12.54
CA LEU A 85 0.92 -12.07 -11.53
C LEU A 85 2.10 -12.88 -10.99
N PHE A 86 1.88 -14.17 -10.73
CA PHE A 86 2.91 -15.07 -10.21
C PHE A 86 3.71 -15.78 -11.32
N ARG A 87 3.39 -15.51 -12.59
CA ARG A 87 3.99 -16.18 -13.77
C ARG A 87 3.92 -17.71 -13.67
N ILE A 88 2.81 -18.22 -13.12
CA ILE A 88 2.55 -19.64 -12.97
C ILE A 88 1.97 -20.14 -14.30
N LYS A 89 2.56 -21.23 -14.83
CA LYS A 89 2.09 -21.91 -16.05
C LYS A 89 0.79 -22.67 -15.79
#